data_AF-A0A9P0DBA6-F1
#
_entry.id   AF-A0A9P0DBA6-F1
#
_cell.length_a   1.000
_cell.length_b   1.000
_cell.length_c   1.000
_cell.angle_alpha   90.00
_cell.angle_beta   90.00
_cell.angle_gamma   90.00
#
_symmetry.space_group_name_H-M   'P 1'
#
loop_
_entity.id
_entity.type
_entity.pdbx_description
1 polymer ?
#
loop_
_entity_poly.entity_id
_entity_poly.type
_entity_poly.pdbx_seq_one_letter_code
_entity_poly.pdbx_strand_id
1 'polypeptide(L)'
;MDHLNKTLLLSLKQDLVSLNESIERLSVDKDLASWLFPTKNHQFVKRYIKDKKIFELNDIKIILELIIDRLYVGIRLILMLIQDNVKTNDFGSCLILQPQQMTIGCSFENLRKLIGQIIEKLNDQNFPIKNPNYSDRIMVPKTKKHETSQTDIICLEKCDSCASALSCMKNLLILFEIHKDDIYQTEQMKSNIYDLTQFGCMMQTAMTIEKSLKNILEKLIDKENENDELNQKIKNLKKEIQRKNGKIALLEQECGVLNEKNKRNSSEMANLKLKMETLTTCLTKNDFQITYLNTHIESLSTNISLFKKESDVLKKENSNLSENFERIRKIIKQFIDKLPVVETNLLKIEKEHEYVLTEFEVLSNACDNLNQYLTKVNKKNNTLENKTKMLCCDFKENATNLSKDFKNFKEKIQQMIIQSHVNDVKTTDSIPKIQIKGNPMEDIARQIEENNERMRILQNENNKLESIISKFKNLKK
;
A
#
# COMPACT_ATOMS: atom_id res chain seq x y z
N MET A 1 19.15 -18.01 39.53
CA MET A 1 20.53 -18.51 39.60
C MET A 1 20.80 -19.58 38.54
N ASP A 2 19.90 -20.55 38.32
CA ASP A 2 20.14 -21.65 37.36
C ASP A 2 20.27 -21.25 35.88
N HIS A 3 19.57 -20.20 35.43
CA HIS A 3 19.68 -19.75 34.04
C HIS A 3 21.04 -19.08 33.73
N LEU A 4 21.60 -18.35 34.71
CA LEU A 4 22.92 -17.72 34.58
C LEU A 4 24.02 -18.78 34.46
N ASN A 5 23.93 -19.85 35.27
CA ASN A 5 24.86 -20.97 35.23
C ASN A 5 24.76 -21.76 33.91
N LYS A 6 23.57 -21.92 33.33
CA LYS A 6 23.40 -22.57 32.01
C LYS A 6 24.01 -21.76 30.88
N THR A 7 23.79 -20.45 30.86
CA THR A 7 24.37 -19.56 29.83
C THR A 7 25.90 -19.51 29.94
N LEU A 8 26.44 -19.38 31.17
CA LEU A 8 27.87 -19.40 31.41
C LEU A 8 28.50 -20.74 30.99
N LEU A 9 27.87 -21.86 31.33
CA LEU A 9 28.34 -23.20 30.97
C LEU A 9 28.40 -23.39 29.44
N LEU A 10 27.37 -22.92 28.71
CA LEU A 10 27.36 -22.98 27.26
C LEU A 10 28.45 -22.11 26.63
N SER A 11 28.66 -20.89 27.15
CA SER A 11 29.74 -20.00 26.70
C SER A 11 31.10 -20.66 26.89
N LEU A 12 31.37 -21.21 28.07
CA LEU A 12 32.65 -21.87 28.36
C LEU A 12 32.89 -23.11 27.49
N LYS A 13 31.84 -23.89 27.18
CA LYS A 13 31.94 -25.01 26.23
C LYS A 13 32.31 -24.52 24.83
N GLN A 14 31.70 -23.44 24.37
CA GLN A 14 31.99 -22.84 23.07
C GLN A 14 33.42 -22.29 23.02
N ASP A 15 33.88 -21.61 24.07
CA ASP A 15 35.24 -21.10 24.18
C ASP A 15 36.28 -22.22 24.14
N LEU A 16 36.02 -23.33 24.83
CA LEU A 16 36.90 -24.51 24.82
C LEU A 16 37.00 -25.15 23.43
N VAL A 17 35.89 -25.22 22.68
CA VAL A 17 35.90 -25.70 21.28
C VAL A 17 36.69 -24.76 20.38
N SER A 18 36.42 -23.45 20.45
CA SER A 18 37.11 -22.43 19.65
C SER A 18 38.62 -22.40 19.92
N LEU A 19 39.00 -22.52 21.20
CA LEU A 19 40.39 -22.59 21.60
C LEU A 19 41.08 -23.85 21.07
N ASN A 20 40.41 -25.01 21.12
CA ASN A 20 40.93 -26.25 20.56
C ASN A 20 41.12 -26.15 19.03
N GLU A 21 40.17 -25.59 18.30
CA GLU A 21 40.30 -25.37 16.85
C GLU A 21 41.47 -24.44 16.52
N SER A 22 41.64 -23.36 17.29
CA SER A 22 42.76 -22.42 17.11
C SER A 22 44.11 -23.09 17.34
N ILE A 23 44.19 -23.96 18.34
CA ILE A 23 45.39 -24.76 18.63
C ILE A 23 45.66 -25.78 17.52
N GLU A 24 44.63 -26.43 16.98
CA GLU A 24 44.77 -27.38 15.89
C GLU A 24 45.30 -26.73 14.61
N ARG A 25 44.92 -25.48 14.32
CA ARG A 25 45.47 -24.71 13.20
C ARG A 25 46.95 -24.38 13.36
N LEU A 26 47.45 -24.31 14.59
CA LEU A 26 48.86 -24.06 14.89
C LEU A 26 49.71 -25.34 14.89
N SER A 27 49.09 -26.52 14.98
CA SER A 27 49.81 -27.78 15.21
C SER A 27 50.27 -28.44 13.92
N VAL A 28 51.58 -28.67 13.82
CA VAL A 28 52.20 -29.66 12.93
C VAL A 28 52.43 -30.92 13.78
N ASP A 29 52.02 -32.11 13.32
CA ASP A 29 52.02 -33.42 14.01
C ASP A 29 53.20 -33.65 14.99
N LYS A 30 53.08 -33.13 16.22
CA LYS A 30 54.07 -33.33 17.30
C LYS A 30 53.32 -33.75 18.56
N ASP A 31 53.76 -34.82 19.19
CA ASP A 31 53.23 -35.28 20.47
C ASP A 31 53.60 -34.29 21.59
N LEU A 32 52.73 -33.31 21.84
CA LEU A 32 52.88 -32.41 22.97
C LEU A 32 52.17 -32.96 24.22
N ALA A 33 52.82 -32.76 25.37
CA ALA A 33 52.16 -32.90 26.66
C ALA A 33 51.71 -31.52 27.15
N SER A 34 50.61 -31.47 27.90
CA SER A 34 50.24 -30.25 28.62
C SER A 34 51.26 -29.95 29.71
N TRP A 35 51.56 -28.66 29.95
CA TRP A 35 52.36 -28.26 31.11
C TRP A 35 51.58 -28.36 32.43
N LEU A 36 50.25 -28.30 32.38
CA LEU A 36 49.39 -28.43 33.54
C LEU A 36 49.16 -29.90 33.94
N PHE A 37 49.04 -30.77 32.93
CA PHE A 37 48.89 -32.20 33.11
C PHE A 37 49.91 -32.97 32.25
N PRO A 38 51.17 -33.10 32.70
CA PRO A 38 52.24 -33.76 31.94
C PRO A 38 51.93 -35.22 31.58
N THR A 39 51.07 -35.86 32.37
CA THR A 39 50.60 -37.24 32.20
C THR A 39 49.44 -37.40 31.23
N LYS A 40 48.78 -36.30 30.82
CA LYS A 40 47.68 -36.32 29.85
C LYS A 40 48.22 -35.96 28.47
N ASN A 41 48.04 -36.87 27.51
CA ASN A 41 48.35 -36.60 26.11
C ASN A 41 47.48 -35.43 25.60
N HIS A 42 48.04 -34.47 24.84
CA HIS A 42 47.28 -33.35 24.25
C HIS A 42 46.07 -33.80 23.40
N GLN A 43 46.07 -35.05 22.92
CA GLN A 43 44.93 -35.66 22.23
C GLN A 43 43.73 -35.95 23.15
N PHE A 44 43.90 -35.95 24.48
CA PHE A 44 42.82 -36.25 25.43
C PHE A 44 41.63 -35.31 25.24
N VAL A 45 41.83 -34.00 25.36
CA VAL A 45 40.75 -33.00 25.20
C VAL A 45 40.25 -32.96 23.74
N LYS A 46 41.11 -33.29 22.77
CA LYS A 46 40.75 -33.39 21.34
C LYS A 46 39.75 -34.52 21.11
N ARG A 47 40.04 -35.72 21.64
CA ARG A 47 39.13 -36.88 21.62
C ARG A 47 37.86 -36.59 22.41
N TYR A 48 38.00 -35.89 23.55
CA TYR A 48 36.87 -35.50 24.40
C TYR A 48 35.89 -34.53 23.71
N ILE A 49 36.40 -33.61 22.89
CA ILE A 49 35.59 -32.71 22.05
C ILE A 49 35.00 -33.46 20.85
N LYS A 50 35.80 -34.29 20.15
CA LYS A 50 35.35 -35.07 18.98
C LYS A 50 34.22 -36.04 19.31
N ASP A 51 34.26 -36.65 20.49
CA ASP A 51 33.24 -37.59 20.98
C ASP A 51 31.97 -36.89 21.50
N LYS A 52 31.83 -35.56 21.38
CA LYS A 52 30.74 -34.72 21.93
C LYS A 52 30.52 -34.80 23.45
N LYS A 53 31.37 -35.51 24.19
CA LYS A 53 31.32 -35.67 25.66
C LYS A 53 31.43 -34.35 26.42
N ILE A 54 31.98 -33.31 25.79
CA ILE A 54 32.05 -31.95 26.35
C ILE A 54 30.66 -31.34 26.62
N PHE A 55 29.63 -31.69 25.84
CA PHE A 55 28.30 -31.14 26.03
C PHE A 55 27.53 -31.82 27.18
N GLU A 56 27.98 -33.00 27.60
CA GLU A 56 27.43 -33.78 28.73
C GLU A 56 28.00 -33.32 30.09
N LEU A 57 29.12 -32.58 30.10
CA LEU A 57 29.71 -32.03 31.32
C LEU A 57 28.88 -30.85 31.86
N ASN A 58 28.44 -30.95 33.10
CA ASN A 58 27.73 -29.87 33.81
C ASN A 58 28.56 -29.21 34.93
N ASP A 59 29.82 -29.62 35.09
CA ASP A 59 30.72 -29.07 36.10
C ASP A 59 31.60 -27.96 35.49
N ILE A 60 31.34 -26.72 35.92
CA ILE A 60 32.08 -25.52 35.50
C ILE A 60 33.57 -25.65 35.83
N LYS A 61 33.91 -26.28 36.97
CA LYS A 61 35.31 -26.42 37.39
C LYS A 61 36.10 -27.28 36.41
N ILE A 62 35.52 -28.40 35.98
CA ILE A 62 36.14 -29.30 35.00
C ILE A 62 36.32 -28.58 33.65
N ILE A 63 35.33 -27.80 33.21
CA ILE A 63 35.44 -27.05 31.94
C ILE A 63 36.53 -25.97 32.02
N LEU A 64 36.63 -25.26 33.13
CA LEU A 64 37.70 -24.29 33.35
C LEU A 64 39.08 -24.97 33.38
N GLU A 65 39.21 -26.14 34.02
CA GLU A 65 40.45 -26.92 33.99
C GLU A 65 40.85 -27.31 32.56
N LEU A 66 39.89 -27.69 31.72
CA LEU A 66 40.12 -28.03 30.31
C LEU A 66 40.50 -26.81 29.46
N ILE A 67 39.89 -25.64 29.71
CA ILE A 67 40.26 -24.38 29.05
C ILE A 67 41.69 -23.99 29.42
N ILE A 68 42.01 -24.04 30.72
CA ILE A 68 43.35 -23.72 31.20
C ILE A 68 44.38 -24.68 30.60
N ASP A 69 44.10 -25.99 30.58
CA ASP A 69 44.93 -26.99 29.92
C ASP A 69 45.22 -26.62 28.46
N ARG A 70 44.18 -26.24 27.71
CA ARG A 70 44.33 -25.79 26.32
C ARG A 70 45.15 -24.52 26.17
N LEU A 71 44.98 -23.53 27.04
CA LEU A 71 45.82 -22.32 27.03
C LEU A 71 47.30 -22.67 27.23
N TYR A 72 47.63 -23.57 28.16
CA TYR A 72 49.01 -24.02 28.35
C TYR A 72 49.58 -24.75 27.12
N VAL A 73 48.79 -25.62 26.48
CA VAL A 73 49.20 -26.29 25.23
C VAL A 73 49.41 -25.29 24.10
N GLY A 74 48.50 -24.32 23.94
CA GLY A 74 48.60 -23.27 22.92
C GLY A 74 49.82 -22.39 23.10
N ILE A 75 50.09 -21.92 24.32
CA ILE A 75 51.29 -21.12 24.62
C ILE A 75 52.56 -21.94 24.37
N ARG A 76 52.59 -23.21 24.77
CA ARG A 76 53.72 -24.10 24.51
C ARG A 76 53.98 -24.27 23.01
N LEU A 77 52.93 -24.45 22.21
CA LEU A 77 53.04 -24.54 20.74
C LEU A 77 53.59 -23.25 20.13
N ILE A 78 53.07 -22.09 20.55
CA ILE A 78 53.55 -20.78 20.07
C ILE A 78 55.04 -20.61 20.41
N LEU A 79 55.45 -20.97 21.63
CA LEU A 79 56.85 -20.91 22.04
C LEU A 79 57.73 -21.86 21.23
N MET A 80 57.24 -23.07 20.91
CA MET A 80 57.96 -24.01 20.05
C MET A 80 58.07 -23.50 18.61
N LEU A 81 57.00 -22.94 18.03
CA LEU A 81 57.02 -22.37 16.68
C LEU A 81 57.97 -21.17 16.59
N ILE A 82 57.95 -20.30 17.60
CA ILE A 82 58.90 -19.19 17.72
C ILE A 82 60.33 -19.74 17.81
N GLN A 83 60.56 -20.77 18.62
CA GLN A 83 61.89 -21.37 18.77
C GLN A 83 62.38 -22.02 17.47
N ASP A 84 61.51 -22.77 16.77
CA ASP A 84 61.84 -23.39 15.48
C ASP A 84 62.19 -22.32 14.44
N ASN A 85 61.43 -21.21 14.36
CA ASN A 85 61.71 -20.08 13.46
C ASN A 85 62.98 -19.29 13.84
N VAL A 86 63.33 -19.21 15.13
CA VAL A 86 64.54 -18.54 15.60
C VAL A 86 65.78 -19.38 15.30
N LYS A 87 65.68 -20.71 15.42
CA LYS A 87 66.77 -21.65 15.08
C LYS A 87 67.09 -21.68 13.59
N THR A 88 66.11 -21.49 12.70
CA THR A 88 66.33 -21.48 11.24
C THR A 88 67.00 -20.21 10.72
N ASN A 89 67.02 -19.12 11.51
CA ASN A 89 67.46 -17.80 11.07
C ASN A 89 68.79 -17.33 11.71
N ASP A 90 69.69 -18.25 12.11
CA ASP A 90 71.02 -17.96 12.69
C ASP A 90 71.04 -17.04 13.93
N PHE A 91 69.91 -16.90 14.63
CA PHE A 91 69.86 -16.21 15.91
C PHE A 91 70.44 -17.13 16.99
N GLY A 92 71.72 -16.89 17.34
CA GLY A 92 72.49 -17.65 18.34
C GLY A 92 71.68 -18.11 19.56
N SER A 93 71.93 -19.36 19.95
CA SER A 93 71.33 -20.17 21.03
C SER A 93 70.54 -19.39 22.11
N CYS A 94 69.32 -18.96 21.76
CA CYS A 94 68.36 -18.51 22.76
C CYS A 94 67.83 -19.75 23.48
N LEU A 95 68.56 -20.20 24.51
CA LEU A 95 68.16 -21.29 25.39
C LEU A 95 66.95 -20.83 26.21
N ILE A 96 65.76 -21.19 25.73
CA ILE A 96 64.53 -21.07 26.50
C ILE A 96 64.68 -22.01 27.69
N LEU A 97 64.88 -21.46 28.88
CA LEU A 97 64.81 -22.20 30.14
C LEU A 97 63.39 -22.71 30.30
N GLN A 98 63.21 -24.02 30.20
CA GLN A 98 61.95 -24.70 30.49
C GLN A 98 61.61 -24.45 31.97
N PRO A 99 60.55 -23.69 32.30
CA PRO A 99 60.27 -23.36 33.69
C PRO A 99 59.78 -24.61 34.42
N GLN A 100 60.39 -24.93 35.57
CA GLN A 100 60.06 -26.13 36.33
C GLN A 100 58.69 -26.07 37.04
N GLN A 101 58.12 -24.87 37.21
CA GLN A 101 56.76 -24.67 37.71
C GLN A 101 56.14 -23.45 37.03
N MET A 102 54.94 -23.59 36.45
CA MET A 102 54.29 -22.49 35.72
C MET A 102 52.92 -22.17 36.29
N THR A 103 52.71 -20.89 36.59
CA THR A 103 51.39 -20.27 36.56
C THR A 103 51.16 -19.66 35.18
N ILE A 104 49.90 -19.44 34.78
CA ILE A 104 49.55 -18.84 33.48
C ILE A 104 50.26 -17.49 33.31
N GLY A 105 50.34 -16.71 34.39
CA GLY A 105 51.05 -15.42 34.42
C GLY A 105 52.53 -15.55 34.07
N CYS A 106 53.23 -16.57 34.60
CA CYS A 106 54.62 -16.84 34.23
C CYS A 106 54.76 -17.23 32.74
N SER A 107 53.77 -17.94 32.18
CA SER A 107 53.77 -18.31 30.75
C SER A 107 53.65 -17.10 29.84
N PHE A 108 52.76 -16.17 30.17
CA PHE A 108 52.61 -14.92 29.42
C PHE A 108 53.81 -13.99 29.59
N GLU A 109 54.39 -13.89 30.79
CA GLU A 109 55.59 -13.07 31.01
C GLU A 109 56.80 -13.61 30.24
N ASN A 110 56.94 -14.94 30.16
CA ASN A 110 57.99 -15.57 29.34
C ASN A 110 57.75 -15.36 27.84
N LEU A 111 56.51 -15.49 27.37
CA LEU A 111 56.14 -15.20 25.98
C LEU A 111 56.41 -13.73 25.64
N ARG A 112 56.05 -12.80 26.54
CA ARG A 112 56.32 -11.37 26.40
C ARG A 112 57.80 -11.06 26.33
N LYS A 113 58.62 -11.67 27.19
CA LYS A 113 60.09 -11.52 27.17
C LYS A 113 60.68 -12.04 25.86
N LEU A 114 60.22 -13.18 25.36
CA LEU A 114 60.68 -13.75 24.09
C LEU A 114 60.29 -12.88 22.89
N ILE A 115 59.04 -12.42 22.83
CA ILE A 115 58.60 -11.49 21.80
C ILE A 115 59.38 -10.18 21.89
N GLY A 116 59.63 -9.66 23.11
CA GLY A 116 60.46 -8.48 23.34
C GLY A 116 61.89 -8.65 22.81
N GLN A 117 62.54 -9.77 23.11
CA GLN A 117 63.88 -10.10 22.60
C GLN A 117 63.90 -10.25 21.07
N ILE A 118 62.85 -10.79 20.47
CA ILE A 118 62.73 -10.92 19.00
C ILE A 118 62.53 -9.53 18.37
N ILE A 119 61.68 -8.69 18.96
CA ILE A 119 61.44 -7.31 18.50
C ILE A 119 62.70 -6.46 18.62
N GLU A 120 63.42 -6.54 19.75
CA GLU A 120 64.70 -5.85 19.94
C GLU A 120 65.72 -6.27 18.89
N LYS A 121 65.86 -7.58 18.63
CA LYS A 121 66.76 -8.09 17.58
C LYS A 121 66.32 -7.73 16.15
N LEU A 122 65.01 -7.65 15.88
CA LEU A 122 64.48 -7.20 14.58
C LEU A 122 64.66 -5.68 14.38
N ASN A 123 64.63 -4.90 15.46
CA ASN A 123 64.90 -3.46 15.43
C ASN A 123 66.39 -3.18 15.26
N ASP A 124 67.28 -4.00 15.83
CA ASP A 124 68.73 -3.87 15.64
C ASP A 124 69.19 -4.17 14.20
N GLN A 125 68.37 -4.87 13.40
CA GLN A 125 68.65 -5.15 11.98
C GLN A 125 68.11 -4.09 11.01
N ASN A 126 67.38 -3.07 11.49
CA ASN A 126 66.93 -1.94 10.67
C ASN A 126 67.60 -0.63 11.12
N PHE A 127 68.09 0.15 10.15
CA PHE A 127 68.93 1.35 10.26
C PHE A 127 68.66 2.32 11.44
N PRO A 128 69.71 3.02 11.94
CA PRO A 128 69.68 3.74 13.20
C PRO A 128 68.95 5.07 13.07
N ILE A 129 67.86 5.25 13.83
CA ILE A 129 67.30 6.57 14.09
C ILE A 129 67.77 7.03 15.46
N LYS A 130 68.77 7.92 15.43
CA LYS A 130 69.13 8.81 16.54
C LYS A 130 67.88 9.58 16.96
N ASN A 131 67.54 9.61 18.24
CA ASN A 131 67.91 10.67 19.21
C ASN A 131 67.06 10.56 20.51
N PRO A 132 67.34 11.32 21.58
CA PRO A 132 67.81 10.73 22.84
C PRO A 132 66.92 11.11 24.04
N ASN A 133 67.41 10.75 25.23
CA ASN A 133 66.97 11.17 26.56
C ASN A 133 65.81 10.40 27.18
N TYR A 134 66.16 9.35 27.93
CA TYR A 134 65.80 9.29 29.35
C TYR A 134 66.82 8.38 30.05
N SER A 135 67.78 9.02 30.71
CA SER A 135 68.72 8.38 31.62
C SER A 135 68.04 8.22 32.97
N ASP A 136 67.68 7.00 33.35
CA ASP A 136 67.58 6.63 34.76
C ASP A 136 68.29 5.29 34.98
N ARG A 137 69.44 5.41 35.63
CA ARG A 137 70.33 4.31 36.01
C ARG A 137 69.65 3.54 37.13
N ILE A 138 69.12 2.35 36.82
CA ILE A 138 68.87 1.31 37.82
C ILE A 138 70.23 0.78 38.25
N MET A 139 70.72 1.24 39.40
CA MET A 139 71.89 0.65 40.05
C MET A 139 71.54 -0.74 40.57
N VAL A 140 72.10 -1.75 39.91
CA VAL A 140 72.24 -3.12 40.43
C VAL A 140 73.15 -3.08 41.66
N PRO A 141 72.74 -3.59 42.84
CA PRO A 141 73.63 -3.70 43.99
C PRO A 141 74.67 -4.80 43.69
N LYS A 142 75.96 -4.42 43.67
CA LYS A 142 77.07 -5.37 43.69
C LYS A 142 77.09 -6.07 45.05
N THR A 143 76.61 -7.31 45.10
CA THR A 143 76.86 -8.22 46.20
C THR A 143 78.35 -8.59 46.22
N LYS A 144 79.10 -8.00 47.16
CA LYS A 144 80.43 -8.51 47.52
C LYS A 144 80.25 -9.87 48.21
N LYS A 145 80.64 -10.93 47.52
CA LYS A 145 80.91 -12.24 48.13
C LYS A 145 82.06 -12.07 49.13
N HIS A 146 81.79 -12.26 50.41
CA HIS A 146 82.82 -12.65 51.37
C HIS A 146 82.97 -14.17 51.27
N GLU A 147 83.98 -14.62 50.54
CA GLU A 147 84.53 -15.97 50.70
C GLU A 147 85.57 -15.88 51.82
N THR A 148 85.24 -16.50 52.97
CA THR A 148 86.20 -16.77 54.04
C THR A 148 86.65 -18.21 53.92
N SER A 149 87.83 -18.43 53.33
CA SER A 149 88.66 -19.62 53.51
C SER A 149 89.98 -19.13 54.12
N GLN A 150 90.24 -19.46 55.39
CA GLN A 150 90.98 -20.64 55.84
C GLN A 150 92.50 -20.38 55.87
N THR A 151 92.99 -20.09 57.08
CA THR A 151 94.36 -20.26 57.59
C THR A 151 95.51 -19.77 56.72
N ASP A 152 95.92 -18.51 56.94
CA ASP A 152 97.28 -18.08 56.63
C ASP A 152 98.20 -18.30 57.84
N ILE A 153 99.25 -19.06 57.55
CA ILE A 153 100.39 -19.40 58.37
C ILE A 153 101.08 -18.10 58.80
N ILE A 154 101.22 -17.92 60.11
CA ILE A 154 101.98 -16.82 60.73
C ILE A 154 103.43 -16.90 60.22
N CYS A 155 103.86 -15.89 59.48
CA CYS A 155 105.26 -15.62 59.16
C CYS A 155 106.09 -15.61 60.45
N LEU A 156 107.09 -16.50 60.52
CA LEU A 156 107.96 -16.79 61.66
C LEU A 156 108.91 -15.65 62.09
N GLU A 157 108.73 -14.42 61.58
CA GLU A 157 109.64 -13.29 61.85
C GLU A 157 109.01 -12.13 62.63
N LYS A 158 107.73 -12.19 63.00
CA LYS A 158 107.06 -11.15 63.81
C LYS A 158 106.12 -11.74 64.87
N CYS A 159 106.60 -12.74 65.60
CA CYS A 159 105.94 -13.17 66.81
C CYS A 159 106.46 -12.30 67.97
N ASP A 160 105.60 -11.44 68.53
CA ASP A 160 105.92 -10.65 69.73
C ASP A 160 106.25 -11.56 70.94
N SER A 161 105.77 -12.81 70.92
CA SER A 161 106.18 -13.86 71.87
C SER A 161 107.62 -14.33 71.64
N CYS A 162 108.10 -14.35 70.38
CA CYS A 162 109.50 -14.67 70.05
C CYS A 162 110.45 -13.50 70.29
N ALA A 163 110.03 -12.23 70.12
CA ALA A 163 110.81 -11.06 70.50
C ALA A 163 110.97 -10.97 72.03
N SER A 164 109.90 -11.28 72.77
CA SER A 164 109.93 -11.42 74.22
C SER A 164 110.78 -12.61 74.67
N ALA A 165 110.73 -13.75 73.97
CA ALA A 165 111.59 -14.91 74.23
C ALA A 165 113.07 -14.65 73.89
N LEU A 166 113.39 -13.88 72.85
CA LEU A 166 114.75 -13.49 72.48
C LEU A 166 115.33 -12.43 73.43
N SER A 167 114.52 -11.47 73.87
CA SER A 167 114.90 -10.50 74.92
C SER A 167 115.10 -11.21 76.27
N CYS A 168 114.22 -12.17 76.60
CA CYS A 168 114.35 -13.02 77.78
C CYS A 168 115.59 -13.93 77.68
N MET A 169 115.87 -14.55 76.52
CA MET A 169 117.09 -15.33 76.32
C MET A 169 118.37 -14.47 76.33
N LYS A 170 118.34 -13.24 75.80
CA LYS A 170 119.47 -12.30 75.91
C LYS A 170 119.70 -11.86 77.36
N ASN A 171 118.64 -11.59 78.11
CA ASN A 171 118.75 -11.22 79.53
C ASN A 171 119.15 -12.43 80.38
N LEU A 172 118.69 -13.64 80.07
CA LEU A 172 119.14 -14.89 80.70
C LEU A 172 120.61 -15.17 80.40
N LEU A 173 121.09 -14.92 79.18
CA LEU A 173 122.51 -15.06 78.84
C LEU A 173 123.40 -14.04 79.56
N ILE A 174 122.95 -12.78 79.68
CA ILE A 174 123.64 -11.73 80.47
C ILE A 174 123.63 -12.08 81.97
N LEU A 175 122.57 -12.74 82.46
CA LEU A 175 122.45 -13.19 83.86
C LEU A 175 123.25 -14.48 84.16
N PHE A 176 123.43 -15.38 83.19
CA PHE A 176 124.26 -16.59 83.33
C PHE A 176 125.76 -16.34 83.16
N GLU A 177 126.19 -15.13 82.77
CA GLU A 177 127.61 -14.71 82.79
C GLU A 177 128.12 -14.34 84.20
N ILE A 178 127.29 -14.45 85.25
CA ILE A 178 127.67 -14.18 86.64
C ILE A 178 127.73 -15.49 87.43
N HIS A 179 128.95 -15.84 87.84
CA HIS A 179 129.43 -16.87 88.78
C HIS A 179 128.47 -17.98 89.24
N LYS A 180 128.87 -19.24 88.94
CA LYS A 180 128.50 -20.44 89.71
C LYS A 180 128.76 -20.17 91.19
N ASP A 181 127.70 -19.95 91.96
CA ASP A 181 127.49 -20.36 93.36
C ASP A 181 126.46 -19.43 94.01
N ASP A 182 125.16 -19.64 93.75
CA ASP A 182 124.08 -19.30 94.71
C ASP A 182 122.69 -19.74 94.19
N ILE A 183 122.16 -20.84 94.74
CA ILE A 183 120.91 -21.47 94.29
C ILE A 183 119.65 -20.72 94.80
N TYR A 184 119.79 -19.82 95.79
CA TYR A 184 118.65 -19.19 96.47
C TYR A 184 118.08 -17.93 95.79
N GLN A 185 118.87 -17.19 94.99
CA GLN A 185 118.37 -16.01 94.27
C GLN A 185 117.57 -16.37 93.00
N THR A 186 117.74 -17.59 92.49
CA THR A 186 117.12 -18.08 91.26
C THR A 186 115.61 -18.30 91.39
N GLU A 187 115.09 -18.70 92.56
CA GLU A 187 113.63 -18.88 92.76
C GLU A 187 112.89 -17.55 92.94
N GLN A 188 113.49 -16.59 93.66
CA GLN A 188 112.89 -15.27 93.87
C GLN A 188 112.87 -14.44 92.58
N MET A 189 113.91 -14.57 91.73
CA MET A 189 113.92 -13.98 90.39
C MET A 189 112.90 -14.65 89.44
N LYS A 190 112.70 -15.97 89.53
CA LYS A 190 111.64 -16.66 88.77
C LYS A 190 110.27 -16.10 89.12
N SER A 191 109.93 -15.98 90.41
CA SER A 191 108.63 -15.44 90.87
C SER A 191 108.38 -14.03 90.32
N ASN A 192 109.37 -13.13 90.42
CA ASN A 192 109.22 -11.74 89.97
C ASN A 192 109.07 -11.61 88.43
N ILE A 193 109.70 -12.49 87.65
CA ILE A 193 109.54 -12.52 86.18
C ILE A 193 108.16 -13.05 85.79
N TYR A 194 107.64 -14.06 86.50
CA TYR A 194 106.28 -14.56 86.30
C TYR A 194 105.23 -13.47 86.61
N ASP A 195 105.39 -12.75 87.71
CA ASP A 195 104.45 -11.68 88.10
C ASP A 195 104.45 -10.50 87.09
N LEU A 196 105.62 -10.08 86.60
CA LEU A 196 105.73 -8.98 85.62
C LEU A 196 105.12 -9.34 84.26
N THR A 197 105.33 -10.58 83.80
CA THR A 197 104.78 -11.07 82.53
C THR A 197 103.28 -11.35 82.62
N GLN A 198 102.80 -11.83 83.76
CA GLN A 198 101.37 -12.02 84.02
C GLN A 198 100.63 -10.68 84.09
N PHE A 199 101.20 -9.65 84.73
CA PHE A 199 100.63 -8.30 84.75
C PHE A 199 100.57 -7.68 83.35
N GLY A 200 101.63 -7.80 82.56
CA GLY A 200 101.66 -7.32 81.16
C GLY A 200 100.60 -7.99 80.28
N CYS A 201 100.47 -9.33 80.36
CA CYS A 201 99.44 -10.10 79.65
C CYS A 201 98.02 -9.73 80.11
N MET A 202 97.81 -9.55 81.43
CA MET A 202 96.52 -9.10 81.98
C MET A 202 96.15 -7.70 81.49
N MET A 203 97.10 -6.77 81.44
CA MET A 203 96.86 -5.41 80.95
C MET A 203 96.50 -5.40 79.46
N GLN A 204 97.23 -6.15 78.62
CA GLN A 204 96.90 -6.28 77.20
C GLN A 204 95.54 -6.95 76.97
N THR A 205 95.21 -7.96 77.77
CA THR A 205 93.90 -8.61 77.75
C THR A 205 92.79 -7.63 78.16
N ALA A 206 93.01 -6.84 79.21
CA ALA A 206 92.07 -5.82 79.67
C ALA A 206 91.85 -4.74 78.60
N MET A 207 92.91 -4.24 77.95
CA MET A 207 92.80 -3.28 76.84
C MET A 207 92.07 -3.87 75.63
N THR A 208 92.29 -5.14 75.33
CA THR A 208 91.60 -5.84 74.23
C THR A 208 90.11 -6.04 74.53
N ILE A 209 89.78 -6.38 75.79
CA ILE A 209 88.40 -6.45 76.27
C ILE A 209 87.74 -5.08 76.21
N GLU A 210 88.40 -4.03 76.70
CA GLU A 210 87.89 -2.65 76.66
C GLU A 210 87.61 -2.21 75.22
N LYS A 211 88.54 -2.46 74.29
CA LYS A 211 88.35 -2.15 72.86
C LYS A 211 87.19 -2.94 72.26
N SER A 212 87.03 -4.21 72.64
CA SER A 212 85.91 -5.05 72.19
C SER A 212 84.58 -4.57 72.74
N LEU A 213 84.53 -4.17 74.03
CA LEU A 213 83.35 -3.59 74.66
C LEU A 213 82.96 -2.27 74.02
N LYS A 214 83.91 -1.38 73.73
CA LYS A 214 83.67 -0.13 72.98
C LYS A 214 83.06 -0.39 71.60
N ASN A 215 83.62 -1.34 70.83
CA ASN A 215 83.09 -1.72 69.52
C ASN A 215 81.67 -2.34 69.60
N ILE A 216 81.39 -3.15 70.62
CA ILE A 216 80.05 -3.69 70.85
C ILE A 216 79.06 -2.57 71.20
N LEU A 217 79.47 -1.63 72.05
CA LEU A 217 78.65 -0.48 72.43
C LEU A 217 78.31 0.39 71.21
N GLU A 218 79.30 0.70 70.37
CA GLU A 218 79.10 1.43 69.11
C GLU A 218 78.10 0.72 68.19
N LYS A 219 78.27 -0.60 67.98
CA LYS A 219 77.31 -1.40 67.20
C LYS A 219 75.91 -1.42 67.80
N LEU A 220 75.79 -1.43 69.12
CA LEU A 220 74.50 -1.42 69.81
C LEU A 220 73.79 -0.09 69.59
N ILE A 221 74.51 1.04 69.70
CA ILE A 221 73.99 2.37 69.40
C ILE A 221 73.56 2.47 67.92
N ASP A 222 74.37 1.98 66.98
CA ASP A 222 74.00 1.96 65.55
C ASP A 222 72.72 1.16 65.29
N LYS A 223 72.55 0.02 65.97
CA LYS A 223 71.35 -0.81 65.85
C LYS A 223 70.12 -0.19 66.51
N GLU A 224 70.31 0.52 67.62
CA GLU A 224 69.25 1.30 68.26
C GLU A 224 68.76 2.43 67.33
N ASN A 225 69.68 3.15 66.69
CA ASN A 225 69.36 4.18 65.70
C ASN A 225 68.61 3.59 64.48
N GLU A 226 69.06 2.46 63.94
CA GLU A 226 68.38 1.76 62.84
C GLU A 226 66.95 1.33 63.23
N ASN A 227 66.77 0.84 64.46
CA ASN A 227 65.45 0.47 64.99
C ASN A 227 64.52 1.68 65.13
N ASP A 228 65.04 2.82 65.59
CA ASP A 228 64.28 4.07 65.67
C ASP A 228 63.85 4.59 64.30
N GLU A 229 64.74 4.53 63.30
CA GLU A 229 64.39 4.86 61.92
C GLU A 229 63.29 3.94 61.36
N LEU A 230 63.40 2.63 61.60
CA LEU A 230 62.39 1.65 61.18
C LEU A 230 61.05 1.91 61.87
N ASN A 231 61.05 2.24 63.16
CA ASN A 231 59.84 2.60 63.91
C ASN A 231 59.17 3.86 63.35
N GLN A 232 59.95 4.87 62.95
CA GLN A 232 59.42 6.06 62.28
C GLN A 232 58.85 5.73 60.89
N LYS A 233 59.52 4.89 60.10
CA LYS A 233 59.00 4.39 58.80
C LYS A 233 57.67 3.65 58.98
N ILE A 234 57.57 2.77 59.97
CA ILE A 234 56.32 2.04 60.29
C ILE A 234 55.19 3.01 60.68
N LYS A 235 55.47 4.00 61.55
CA LYS A 235 54.47 5.02 61.92
C LYS A 235 53.98 5.81 60.71
N ASN A 236 54.88 6.16 59.79
CA ASN A 236 54.53 6.90 58.57
C ASN A 236 53.69 6.04 57.61
N LEU A 237 54.08 4.78 57.38
CA LEU A 237 53.31 3.85 56.56
C LEU A 237 51.91 3.60 57.13
N LYS A 238 51.78 3.47 58.47
CA LYS A 238 50.48 3.30 59.13
C LYS A 238 49.57 4.51 58.88
N LYS A 239 50.10 5.73 58.95
CA LYS A 239 49.36 6.96 58.61
C LYS A 239 48.96 6.98 57.13
N GLU A 240 49.84 6.55 56.23
CA GLU A 240 49.56 6.51 54.79
C GLU A 240 48.46 5.50 54.45
N ILE A 241 48.51 4.30 55.03
CA ILE A 241 47.46 3.27 54.90
C ILE A 241 46.13 3.81 55.38
N GLN A 242 46.09 4.48 56.55
CA GLN A 242 44.86 5.05 57.08
C GLN A 242 44.26 6.11 56.14
N ARG A 243 45.09 6.98 55.54
CA ARG A 243 44.65 7.97 54.55
C ARG A 243 44.10 7.30 53.28
N LYS A 244 44.79 6.28 52.77
CA LYS A 244 44.35 5.52 51.59
C LYS A 244 43.02 4.81 51.85
N ASN A 245 42.85 4.19 53.02
CA ASN A 245 41.58 3.56 53.42
C ASN A 245 40.45 4.59 53.51
N GLY A 246 40.71 5.78 54.05
CA GLY A 246 39.73 6.88 54.04
C GLY A 246 39.32 7.28 52.61
N LYS A 247 40.28 7.36 51.69
CA LYS A 247 40.00 7.65 50.27
C LYS A 247 39.20 6.54 49.59
N ILE A 248 39.49 5.27 49.89
CA ILE A 248 38.74 4.13 49.37
C ILE A 248 37.28 4.20 49.82
N ALA A 249 37.02 4.45 51.11
CA ALA A 249 35.66 4.57 51.64
C ALA A 249 34.86 5.70 50.96
N LEU A 250 35.48 6.85 50.69
CA LEU A 250 34.83 7.95 49.95
C LEU A 250 34.49 7.57 48.51
N LEU A 251 35.40 6.88 47.82
CA LEU A 251 35.15 6.40 46.45
C LEU A 251 34.05 5.34 46.40
N GLU A 252 33.98 4.45 47.38
CA GLU A 252 32.89 3.46 47.49
C GLU A 252 31.53 4.16 47.68
N GLN A 253 31.48 5.20 48.51
CA GLN A 253 30.27 6.02 48.68
C GLN A 253 29.87 6.72 47.38
N GLU A 254 30.83 7.32 46.67
CA GLU A 254 30.59 7.97 45.38
C GLU A 254 30.07 6.98 44.32
N CYS A 255 30.68 5.80 44.23
CA CYS A 255 30.19 4.69 43.38
C CYS A 255 28.75 4.29 43.75
N GLY A 256 28.42 4.25 45.04
CA GLY A 256 27.06 3.99 45.50
C GLY A 256 26.06 5.04 45.00
N VAL A 257 26.39 6.33 45.14
CA VAL A 257 25.54 7.45 44.66
C VAL A 257 25.38 7.39 43.14
N LEU A 258 26.46 7.14 42.40
CA LEU A 258 26.41 7.03 40.94
C LEU A 258 25.57 5.84 40.48
N ASN A 259 25.66 4.70 41.17
CA ASN A 259 24.84 3.53 40.86
C ASN A 259 23.35 3.80 41.07
N GLU A 260 22.97 4.45 42.17
CA GLU A 260 21.58 4.85 42.42
C GLU A 260 21.08 5.90 41.43
N LYS A 261 21.94 6.83 41.01
CA LYS A 261 21.62 7.76 39.91
C LYS A 261 21.39 7.01 38.59
N ASN A 262 22.25 6.03 38.27
CA ASN A 262 22.12 5.24 37.04
C ASN A 262 20.84 4.39 37.02
N LYS A 263 20.44 3.82 38.16
CA LYS A 263 19.15 3.11 38.30
C LYS A 263 17.97 4.05 38.03
N ARG A 264 17.95 5.24 38.65
CA ARG A 264 16.90 6.24 38.43
C ARG A 264 16.81 6.66 36.97
N ASN A 265 17.95 6.98 36.34
CA ASN A 265 17.99 7.35 34.93
C ASN A 265 17.50 6.21 34.02
N SER A 266 17.86 4.96 34.33
CA SER A 266 17.37 3.78 33.59
C SER A 266 15.84 3.65 33.68
N SER A 267 15.27 3.84 34.87
CA SER A 267 13.81 3.83 35.06
C SER A 267 13.11 4.98 34.34
N GLU A 268 13.70 6.18 34.36
CA GLU A 268 13.17 7.34 33.64
C GLU A 268 13.19 7.11 32.12
N MET A 269 14.28 6.58 31.59
CA MET A 269 14.40 6.22 30.17
C MET A 269 13.35 5.19 29.75
N ALA A 270 13.11 4.16 30.58
CA ALA A 270 12.06 3.17 30.33
C ALA A 270 10.66 3.81 30.28
N ASN A 271 10.37 4.72 31.21
CA ASN A 271 9.09 5.45 31.24
C ASN A 271 8.92 6.36 30.02
N LEU A 272 9.99 7.05 29.60
CA LEU A 272 9.98 7.89 28.41
C LEU A 272 9.74 7.05 27.14
N LYS A 273 10.35 5.87 27.05
CA LYS A 273 10.12 4.94 25.94
C LYS A 273 8.65 4.49 25.86
N LEU A 274 8.04 4.11 26.99
CA LEU A 274 6.62 3.76 27.04
C LEU A 274 5.71 4.93 26.63
N LYS A 275 6.02 6.16 27.06
CA LYS A 275 5.29 7.37 26.64
C LYS A 275 5.42 7.58 25.13
N MET A 276 6.61 7.40 24.56
CA MET A 276 6.84 7.52 23.12
C MET A 276 6.04 6.47 22.32
N GLU A 277 6.01 5.22 22.77
CA GLU A 277 5.22 4.14 22.15
C GLU A 277 3.71 4.46 22.21
N THR A 278 3.22 4.98 23.34
CA THR A 278 1.83 5.39 23.51
C THR A 278 1.47 6.55 22.57
N LEU A 279 2.33 7.56 22.47
CA LEU A 279 2.12 8.70 21.57
C LEU A 279 2.14 8.28 20.10
N THR A 280 3.05 7.38 19.72
CA THR A 280 3.13 6.82 18.37
C THR A 280 1.83 6.08 18.02
N THR A 281 1.29 5.30 18.95
CA THR A 281 0.01 4.58 18.78
C THR A 281 -1.17 5.54 18.68
N CYS A 282 -1.16 6.64 19.45
CA CYS A 282 -2.18 7.68 19.34
C CYS A 282 -2.14 8.38 17.98
N LEU A 283 -0.93 8.69 17.48
CA LEU A 283 -0.72 9.33 16.18
C LEU A 283 -1.25 8.45 15.03
N THR A 284 -0.91 7.15 15.02
CA THR A 284 -1.42 6.24 13.98
C THR A 284 -2.95 6.09 14.02
N LYS A 285 -3.55 6.08 15.21
CA LYS A 285 -5.02 6.09 15.35
C LYS A 285 -5.64 7.36 14.77
N ASN A 286 -5.03 8.53 15.05
CA ASN A 286 -5.51 9.80 14.53
C ASN A 286 -5.38 9.86 12.99
N ASP A 287 -4.28 9.35 12.42
CA ASP A 287 -4.10 9.29 10.97
C ASP A 287 -5.16 8.41 10.29
N PHE A 288 -5.49 7.27 10.91
CA PHE A 288 -6.60 6.43 10.44
C PHE A 288 -7.94 7.17 10.51
N GLN A 289 -8.20 7.88 11.60
CA GLN A 289 -9.43 8.67 11.76
C GLN A 289 -9.52 9.81 10.74
N ILE A 290 -8.42 10.51 10.44
CA ILE A 290 -8.35 11.54 9.40
C ILE A 290 -8.67 10.91 8.03
N THR A 291 -8.07 9.77 7.71
CA THR A 291 -8.32 9.05 6.46
C THR A 291 -9.80 8.67 6.32
N TYR A 292 -10.41 8.13 7.39
CA TYR A 292 -11.83 7.78 7.41
C TYR A 292 -12.75 8.99 7.25
N LEU A 293 -12.41 10.14 7.86
CA LEU A 293 -13.18 11.37 7.69
C LEU A 293 -13.06 11.91 6.26
N ASN A 294 -11.89 11.83 5.64
CA ASN A 294 -11.69 12.27 4.26
C ASN A 294 -12.54 11.46 3.27
N THR A 295 -12.63 10.13 3.43
CA THR A 295 -13.52 9.32 2.57
C THR A 295 -14.99 9.67 2.75
N HIS A 296 -15.41 10.05 3.97
CA HIS A 296 -16.77 10.55 4.20
C HIS A 296 -17.01 11.90 3.52
N ILE A 297 -16.04 12.82 3.57
CA ILE A 297 -16.12 14.12 2.89
C ILE A 297 -16.24 13.92 1.37
N GLU A 298 -15.47 13.00 0.78
CA GLU A 298 -15.54 12.69 -0.65
C GLU A 298 -16.92 12.13 -1.06
N SER A 299 -17.47 11.21 -0.25
CA SER A 299 -18.82 10.66 -0.45
C SER A 299 -19.88 11.76 -0.37
N LEU A 300 -19.81 12.62 0.65
CA LEU A 300 -20.73 13.75 0.80
C LEU A 300 -20.63 14.75 -0.37
N SER A 301 -19.42 15.06 -0.82
CA SER A 301 -19.18 15.92 -1.98
C SER A 301 -19.83 15.35 -3.25
N THR A 302 -19.69 14.04 -3.45
CA THR A 302 -20.33 13.33 -4.56
C THR A 302 -21.85 13.42 -4.48
N ASN A 303 -22.44 13.20 -3.31
CA ASN A 303 -23.88 13.32 -3.09
C ASN A 303 -24.39 14.74 -3.32
N ILE A 304 -23.66 15.77 -2.85
CA ILE A 304 -23.99 17.17 -3.12
C ILE A 304 -24.02 17.46 -4.63
N SER A 305 -23.05 16.92 -5.39
CA SER A 305 -23.02 17.06 -6.84
C SER A 305 -24.22 16.39 -7.52
N LEU A 306 -24.63 15.21 -7.05
CA LEU A 306 -25.83 14.52 -7.54
C LEU A 306 -27.10 15.32 -7.25
N PHE A 307 -27.30 15.77 -6.01
CA PHE A 307 -28.47 16.57 -5.65
C PHE A 307 -28.52 17.90 -6.41
N LYS A 308 -27.36 18.51 -6.69
CA LYS A 308 -27.31 19.72 -7.53
C LYS A 308 -27.79 19.43 -8.96
N LYS A 309 -27.36 18.32 -9.56
CA LYS A 309 -27.83 17.90 -10.90
C LYS A 309 -29.34 17.62 -10.90
N GLU A 310 -29.84 16.90 -9.90
CA GLU A 310 -31.28 16.65 -9.75
C GLU A 310 -32.08 17.95 -9.61
N SER A 311 -31.60 18.89 -8.80
CA SER A 311 -32.22 20.21 -8.64
C SER A 311 -32.27 20.98 -9.97
N ASP A 312 -31.20 20.92 -10.77
CA ASP A 312 -31.15 21.60 -12.07
C ASP A 312 -32.09 20.94 -13.10
N VAL A 313 -32.24 19.61 -13.06
CA VAL A 313 -33.26 18.89 -13.86
C VAL A 313 -34.67 19.34 -13.47
N LEU A 314 -34.98 19.35 -12.18
CA LEU A 314 -36.29 19.79 -11.68
C LEU A 314 -36.60 21.25 -12.07
N LYS A 315 -35.61 22.16 -12.02
CA LYS A 315 -35.80 23.54 -12.49
C LYS A 315 -36.15 23.61 -13.98
N LYS A 316 -35.53 22.76 -14.80
CA LYS A 316 -35.81 22.68 -16.23
C LYS A 316 -37.21 22.11 -16.48
N GLU A 317 -37.60 21.06 -15.78
CA GLU A 317 -38.94 20.48 -15.84
C GLU A 317 -40.01 21.50 -15.43
N ASN A 318 -39.79 22.24 -14.35
CA ASN A 318 -40.70 23.30 -13.91
C ASN A 318 -40.83 24.42 -14.95
N SER A 319 -39.71 24.80 -15.59
CA SER A 319 -39.72 25.80 -16.67
C SER A 319 -40.53 25.32 -17.88
N ASN A 320 -40.33 24.06 -18.30
CA ASN A 320 -41.11 23.45 -19.38
C ASN A 320 -42.60 23.37 -19.04
N LEU A 321 -42.93 23.02 -17.80
CA LEU A 321 -44.31 22.94 -17.34
C LEU A 321 -44.97 24.33 -17.36
N SER A 322 -44.26 25.36 -16.90
CA SER A 322 -44.72 26.75 -16.97
C SER A 322 -44.97 27.20 -18.42
N GLU A 323 -44.08 26.86 -19.36
CA GLU A 323 -44.28 27.17 -20.77
C GLU A 323 -45.51 26.44 -21.34
N ASN A 324 -45.70 25.17 -20.99
CA ASN A 324 -46.89 24.41 -21.39
C ASN A 324 -48.19 25.01 -20.83
N PHE A 325 -48.19 25.47 -19.57
CA PHE A 325 -49.34 26.19 -19.00
C PHE A 325 -49.67 27.45 -19.79
N GLU A 326 -48.68 28.24 -20.17
CA GLU A 326 -48.92 29.44 -20.99
C GLU A 326 -49.38 29.11 -22.42
N ARG A 327 -48.92 28.01 -23.01
CA ARG A 327 -49.44 27.51 -24.30
C ARG A 327 -50.91 27.11 -24.17
N ILE A 328 -51.26 26.32 -23.16
CA ILE A 328 -52.65 25.91 -22.89
C ILE A 328 -53.53 27.15 -22.65
N ARG A 329 -53.06 28.10 -21.85
CA ARG A 329 -53.76 29.37 -21.59
C ARG A 329 -54.07 30.14 -22.87
N LYS A 330 -53.11 30.23 -23.80
CA LYS A 330 -53.31 30.84 -25.11
C LYS A 330 -54.35 30.08 -25.95
N ILE A 331 -54.30 28.76 -25.96
CA ILE A 331 -55.28 27.91 -26.68
C ILE A 331 -56.69 28.13 -26.10
N ILE A 332 -56.85 28.11 -24.77
CA ILE A 332 -58.13 28.38 -24.11
C ILE A 332 -58.65 29.76 -24.51
N LYS A 333 -57.79 30.79 -24.50
CA LYS A 333 -58.17 32.14 -24.93
C LYS A 333 -58.66 32.15 -26.39
N GLN A 334 -57.96 31.48 -27.31
CA GLN A 334 -58.40 31.35 -28.70
C GLN A 334 -59.76 30.64 -28.84
N PHE A 335 -60.04 29.63 -28.01
CA PHE A 335 -61.36 28.98 -27.99
C PHE A 335 -62.45 29.92 -27.48
N ILE A 336 -62.18 30.64 -26.38
CA ILE A 336 -63.10 31.66 -25.84
C ILE A 336 -63.39 32.72 -26.91
N ASP A 337 -62.37 33.23 -27.61
CA ASP A 337 -62.54 34.26 -28.64
C ASP A 337 -63.34 33.75 -29.86
N LYS A 338 -63.31 32.44 -30.15
CA LYS A 338 -64.09 31.82 -31.24
C LYS A 338 -65.53 31.48 -30.85
N LEU A 339 -65.83 31.34 -29.55
CA LEU A 339 -67.16 30.95 -29.07
C LEU A 339 -68.27 31.92 -29.54
N PRO A 340 -68.10 33.27 -29.46
CA PRO A 340 -69.12 34.20 -29.93
C PRO A 340 -69.39 34.06 -31.44
N VAL A 341 -68.36 33.77 -32.24
CA VAL A 341 -68.53 33.58 -33.69
C VAL A 341 -69.41 32.35 -33.97
N VAL A 342 -69.19 31.26 -33.23
CA VAL A 342 -70.02 30.06 -33.33
C VAL A 342 -71.45 30.35 -32.88
N GLU A 343 -71.65 31.02 -31.74
CA GLU A 343 -72.98 31.42 -31.26
C GLU A 343 -73.72 32.29 -32.28
N THR A 344 -73.02 33.25 -32.90
CA THR A 344 -73.59 34.12 -33.93
C THR A 344 -74.00 33.34 -35.18
N ASN A 345 -73.17 32.39 -35.62
CA ASN A 345 -73.48 31.52 -36.75
C ASN A 345 -74.66 30.60 -36.45
N LEU A 346 -74.77 30.09 -35.23
CA LEU A 346 -75.86 29.22 -34.80
C LEU A 346 -77.19 29.97 -34.79
N LEU A 347 -77.22 31.20 -34.24
CA LEU A 347 -78.37 32.10 -34.33
C LEU A 347 -78.77 32.42 -35.78
N LYS A 348 -77.79 32.55 -36.68
CA LYS A 348 -78.07 32.77 -38.11
C LYS A 348 -78.72 31.55 -38.75
N ILE A 349 -78.18 30.35 -38.48
CA ILE A 349 -78.74 29.08 -38.97
C ILE A 349 -80.15 28.87 -38.40
N GLU A 350 -80.40 29.17 -37.13
CA GLU A 350 -81.73 29.08 -36.53
C GLU A 350 -82.75 29.97 -37.26
N LYS A 351 -82.37 31.22 -37.58
CA LYS A 351 -83.22 32.12 -38.38
C LYS A 351 -83.45 31.62 -39.80
N GLU A 352 -82.40 31.12 -40.46
CA GLU A 352 -82.52 30.54 -41.80
C GLU A 352 -83.42 29.29 -41.80
N HIS A 353 -83.32 28.45 -40.78
CA HIS A 353 -84.18 27.28 -40.60
C HIS A 353 -85.64 27.65 -40.37
N GLU A 354 -85.90 28.67 -39.53
CA GLU A 354 -87.25 29.21 -39.31
C GLU A 354 -87.84 29.76 -40.62
N TYR A 355 -87.06 30.51 -41.40
CA TYR A 355 -87.46 30.96 -42.73
C TYR A 355 -87.82 29.80 -43.66
N VAL A 356 -86.96 28.78 -43.76
CA VAL A 356 -87.23 27.58 -44.58
C VAL A 356 -88.49 26.85 -44.13
N LEU A 357 -88.74 26.73 -42.83
CA LEU A 357 -89.98 26.13 -42.31
C LEU A 357 -91.21 26.92 -42.75
N THR A 358 -91.17 28.26 -42.67
CA THR A 358 -92.30 29.09 -43.12
C THR A 358 -92.54 28.98 -44.63
N GLU A 359 -91.49 28.95 -45.45
CA GLU A 359 -91.60 28.73 -46.90
C GLU A 359 -92.14 27.32 -47.21
N PHE A 360 -91.74 26.31 -46.44
CA PHE A 360 -92.27 24.95 -46.57
C PHE A 360 -93.76 24.89 -46.23
N GLU A 361 -94.21 25.62 -45.21
CA GLU A 361 -95.63 25.73 -44.85
C GLU A 361 -96.43 26.44 -45.96
N VAL A 362 -95.91 27.52 -46.54
CA VAL A 362 -96.50 28.19 -47.71
C VAL A 362 -96.59 27.23 -48.90
N LEU A 363 -95.53 26.48 -49.18
CA LEU A 363 -95.49 25.49 -50.26
C LEU A 363 -96.49 24.35 -50.02
N SER A 364 -96.58 23.85 -48.78
CA SER A 364 -97.55 22.82 -48.39
C SER A 364 -98.98 23.31 -48.63
N ASN A 365 -99.29 24.52 -48.19
CA ASN A 365 -100.59 25.15 -48.43
C ASN A 365 -100.87 25.35 -49.92
N ALA A 366 -99.87 25.71 -50.72
CA ALA A 366 -99.99 25.82 -52.17
C ALA A 366 -100.26 24.45 -52.83
N CYS A 367 -99.58 23.39 -52.39
CA CYS A 367 -99.82 22.01 -52.81
C CYS A 367 -101.24 21.54 -52.45
N ASP A 368 -101.72 21.84 -51.24
CA ASP A 368 -103.08 21.52 -50.82
C ASP A 368 -104.13 22.24 -51.67
N ASN A 369 -103.92 23.53 -51.95
CA ASN A 369 -104.76 24.29 -52.85
C ASN A 369 -104.76 23.70 -54.27
N LEU A 370 -103.59 23.35 -54.81
CA LEU A 370 -103.48 22.69 -56.12
C LEU A 370 -104.20 21.33 -56.13
N ASN A 371 -104.09 20.53 -55.07
CA ASN A 371 -104.83 19.28 -54.92
C ASN A 371 -106.35 19.52 -54.89
N GLN A 372 -106.81 20.56 -54.19
CA GLN A 372 -108.23 20.96 -54.23
C GLN A 372 -108.68 21.39 -55.63
N TYR A 373 -107.84 22.11 -56.38
CA TYR A 373 -108.13 22.47 -57.78
C TYR A 373 -108.16 21.22 -58.67
N LEU A 374 -107.19 20.32 -58.53
CA LEU A 374 -107.10 19.07 -59.30
C LEU A 374 -108.33 18.20 -59.05
N THR A 375 -108.76 18.05 -57.79
CA THR A 375 -109.98 17.30 -57.46
C THR A 375 -111.24 17.95 -58.03
N LYS A 376 -111.34 19.29 -58.05
CA LYS A 376 -112.43 20.02 -58.74
C LYS A 376 -112.41 19.78 -60.25
N VAL A 377 -111.25 19.85 -60.90
CA VAL A 377 -111.09 19.57 -62.34
C VAL A 377 -111.47 18.12 -62.63
N ASN A 378 -111.01 17.17 -61.81
CA ASN A 378 -111.34 15.76 -61.97
C ASN A 378 -112.85 15.51 -61.85
N LYS A 379 -113.53 16.15 -60.89
CA LYS A 379 -115.00 16.11 -60.79
C LYS A 379 -115.69 16.67 -62.05
N LYS A 380 -115.21 17.81 -62.58
CA LYS A 380 -115.72 18.39 -63.83
C LYS A 380 -115.50 17.45 -65.01
N ASN A 381 -114.32 16.85 -65.12
CA ASN A 381 -113.99 15.88 -66.17
C ASN A 381 -114.91 14.66 -66.10
N ASN A 382 -115.12 14.07 -64.93
CA ASN A 382 -116.07 12.96 -64.75
C ASN A 382 -117.51 13.36 -65.13
N THR A 383 -117.91 14.60 -64.81
CA THR A 383 -119.24 15.11 -65.19
C THR A 383 -119.36 15.26 -66.71
N LEU A 384 -118.32 15.80 -67.36
CA LEU A 384 -118.22 15.89 -68.81
C LEU A 384 -118.23 14.52 -69.47
N GLU A 385 -117.42 13.58 -68.97
CA GLU A 385 -117.38 12.20 -69.45
C GLU A 385 -118.75 11.54 -69.37
N ASN A 386 -119.47 11.71 -68.24
CA ASN A 386 -120.84 11.21 -68.10
C ASN A 386 -121.82 11.89 -69.07
N LYS A 387 -121.71 13.21 -69.28
CA LYS A 387 -122.52 13.92 -70.28
C LYS A 387 -122.22 13.44 -71.71
N THR A 388 -120.97 13.20 -72.06
CA THR A 388 -120.57 12.66 -73.36
C THR A 388 -121.09 11.24 -73.54
N LYS A 389 -121.04 10.39 -72.50
CA LYS A 389 -121.67 9.06 -72.52
C LYS A 389 -123.18 9.16 -72.77
N MET A 390 -123.87 10.06 -72.08
CA MET A 390 -125.30 10.31 -72.30
C MET A 390 -125.60 10.79 -73.73
N LEU A 391 -124.86 11.77 -74.24
CA LEU A 391 -125.01 12.25 -75.62
C LEU A 391 -124.75 11.14 -76.65
N CYS A 392 -123.76 10.26 -76.42
CA CYS A 392 -123.55 9.09 -77.27
C CYS A 392 -124.75 8.13 -77.23
N CYS A 393 -125.39 7.93 -76.08
CA CYS A 393 -126.63 7.17 -75.99
C CYS A 393 -127.76 7.85 -76.77
N ASP A 394 -127.96 9.16 -76.62
CA ASP A 394 -128.98 9.92 -77.34
C ASP A 394 -128.76 9.89 -78.86
N PHE A 395 -127.51 10.02 -79.32
CA PHE A 395 -127.15 9.88 -80.73
C PHE A 395 -127.41 8.47 -81.24
N LYS A 396 -127.12 7.45 -80.44
CA LYS A 396 -127.37 6.05 -80.80
C LYS A 396 -128.88 5.78 -80.91
N GLU A 397 -129.67 6.32 -79.98
CA GLU A 397 -131.13 6.24 -80.02
C GLU A 397 -131.71 6.99 -81.23
N ASN A 398 -131.27 8.23 -81.48
CA ASN A 398 -131.66 8.99 -82.66
C ASN A 398 -131.28 8.30 -83.97
N ALA A 399 -130.09 7.70 -84.05
CA ALA A 399 -129.67 6.93 -85.22
C ALA A 399 -130.56 5.69 -85.43
N THR A 400 -130.95 4.99 -84.35
CA THR A 400 -131.90 3.87 -84.45
C THR A 400 -133.31 4.32 -84.85
N ASN A 401 -133.78 5.46 -84.35
CA ASN A 401 -135.07 6.05 -84.73
C ASN A 401 -135.07 6.48 -86.20
N LEU A 402 -134.01 7.18 -86.64
CA LEU A 402 -133.83 7.56 -88.04
C LEU A 402 -133.75 6.34 -88.96
N SER A 403 -133.05 5.27 -88.53
CA SER A 403 -133.00 4.01 -89.27
C SER A 403 -134.37 3.35 -89.38
N LYS A 404 -135.21 3.48 -88.34
CA LYS A 404 -136.59 2.97 -88.32
C LYS A 404 -137.51 3.79 -89.24
N ASP A 405 -137.36 5.10 -89.24
CA ASP A 405 -138.09 6.01 -90.13
C ASP A 405 -137.72 5.79 -91.59
N PHE A 406 -136.43 5.58 -91.89
CA PHE A 406 -135.98 5.21 -93.23
C PHE A 406 -136.56 3.86 -93.68
N LYS A 407 -136.69 2.90 -92.76
CA LYS A 407 -137.30 1.60 -93.04
C LYS A 407 -138.81 1.74 -93.34
N ASN A 408 -139.52 2.54 -92.55
CA ASN A 408 -140.92 2.86 -92.78
C ASN A 408 -141.14 3.63 -94.10
N PHE A 409 -140.25 4.57 -94.42
CA PHE A 409 -140.29 5.33 -95.67
C PHE A 409 -140.05 4.42 -96.89
N LYS A 410 -139.08 3.51 -96.79
CA LYS A 410 -138.81 2.47 -97.79
C LYS A 410 -140.04 1.59 -98.04
N GLU A 411 -140.71 1.15 -96.98
CA GLU A 411 -141.93 0.34 -97.08
C GLU A 411 -143.09 1.12 -97.72
N LYS A 412 -143.24 2.42 -97.43
CA LYS A 412 -144.24 3.30 -98.08
C LYS A 412 -144.01 3.46 -99.59
N ILE A 413 -142.77 3.63 -100.03
CA ILE A 413 -142.44 3.71 -101.46
C ILE A 413 -142.74 2.37 -102.16
N GLN A 414 -142.43 1.24 -101.52
CA GLN A 414 -142.75 -0.07 -102.08
C GLN A 414 -144.26 -0.29 -102.26
N GLN A 415 -145.10 0.24 -101.37
CA GLN A 415 -146.55 0.17 -101.52
C GLN A 415 -147.09 1.08 -102.65
N MET A 416 -146.52 2.26 -102.87
CA MET A 416 -146.96 3.16 -103.97
C MET A 416 -146.61 2.61 -105.36
N ILE A 417 -145.54 1.83 -105.50
CA ILE A 417 -145.10 1.30 -106.80
C ILE A 417 -145.99 0.14 -107.30
N ILE A 418 -146.60 -0.64 -106.41
CA ILE A 418 -147.40 -1.81 -106.80
C ILE A 418 -148.81 -1.43 -107.30
N GLN A 419 -149.27 -0.21 -107.06
CA GLN A 419 -150.69 0.16 -107.24
C GLN A 419 -151.05 0.83 -108.58
N SER A 420 -150.16 0.93 -109.58
CA SER A 420 -150.40 1.85 -110.71
C SER A 420 -150.25 1.35 -112.16
N HIS A 421 -150.04 0.06 -112.49
CA HIS A 421 -149.89 -0.32 -113.92
C HIS A 421 -150.64 -1.59 -114.37
N VAL A 422 -151.86 -1.40 -114.91
CA VAL A 422 -152.63 -2.28 -115.82
C VAL A 422 -153.47 -1.40 -116.80
N ASN A 423 -153.18 -1.50 -118.12
CA ASN A 423 -153.96 -1.17 -119.36
C ASN A 423 -154.22 0.33 -119.78
N ASP A 424 -154.14 0.83 -121.04
CA ASP A 424 -153.67 0.36 -122.36
C ASP A 424 -153.72 1.51 -123.46
N VAL A 425 -152.78 1.47 -124.45
CA VAL A 425 -152.86 1.86 -125.91
C VAL A 425 -152.82 3.35 -126.47
N LYS A 426 -151.71 3.66 -127.20
CA LYS A 426 -151.43 4.37 -128.53
C LYS A 426 -152.25 5.61 -128.98
N THR A 427 -151.76 6.72 -129.60
CA THR A 427 -150.53 7.14 -130.34
C THR A 427 -150.51 8.69 -130.58
N THR A 428 -149.30 9.23 -130.82
CA THR A 428 -148.88 10.50 -131.53
C THR A 428 -148.96 11.92 -130.90
N ASP A 429 -147.77 12.57 -130.96
CA ASP A 429 -147.40 14.00 -131.06
C ASP A 429 -147.68 15.04 -129.96
N SER A 430 -146.61 15.46 -129.25
CA SER A 430 -145.92 16.76 -129.47
C SER A 430 -144.92 17.11 -128.35
N ILE A 431 -143.86 17.81 -128.75
CA ILE A 431 -142.64 18.18 -128.02
C ILE A 431 -142.88 19.47 -127.19
N PRO A 432 -142.21 19.67 -126.02
CA PRO A 432 -141.20 20.72 -125.97
C PRO A 432 -139.82 20.22 -125.50
N LYS A 433 -138.81 20.56 -126.30
CA LYS A 433 -137.37 20.43 -126.05
C LYS A 433 -136.92 21.57 -125.14
N ILE A 434 -136.19 21.26 -124.07
CA ILE A 434 -135.03 22.06 -123.66
C ILE A 434 -133.84 21.11 -123.56
N GLN A 435 -132.90 21.28 -124.48
CA GLN A 435 -131.63 20.58 -124.55
C GLN A 435 -130.66 21.17 -123.51
N ILE A 436 -130.15 20.35 -122.60
CA ILE A 436 -128.80 20.53 -122.05
C ILE A 436 -128.01 19.31 -122.52
N LYS A 437 -127.20 19.53 -123.56
CA LYS A 437 -126.22 18.57 -124.07
C LYS A 437 -124.99 18.61 -123.16
N GLY A 438 -124.68 17.48 -122.55
CA GLY A 438 -123.45 17.22 -121.84
C GLY A 438 -123.61 15.90 -121.10
N ASN A 439 -122.82 14.89 -121.45
CA ASN A 439 -122.83 13.59 -120.78
C ASN A 439 -122.30 13.80 -119.33
N PRO A 440 -123.14 13.77 -118.28
CA PRO A 440 -122.75 14.21 -116.94
C PRO A 440 -121.62 13.36 -116.35
N MET A 441 -121.52 12.10 -116.79
CA MET A 441 -120.45 11.20 -116.37
C MET A 441 -119.11 11.49 -117.06
N GLU A 442 -119.10 12.05 -118.27
CA GLU A 442 -117.86 12.48 -118.93
C GLU A 442 -117.38 13.85 -118.46
N ASP A 443 -118.27 14.78 -118.10
CA ASP A 443 -117.86 16.07 -117.52
C ASP A 443 -117.41 15.93 -116.06
N ILE A 444 -117.99 15.01 -115.27
CA ILE A 444 -117.49 14.69 -113.93
C ILE A 444 -116.15 13.93 -114.03
N ALA A 445 -116.02 12.97 -114.96
CA ALA A 445 -114.74 12.29 -115.18
C ALA A 445 -113.65 13.24 -115.67
N ARG A 446 -113.97 14.15 -116.61
CA ARG A 446 -113.05 15.18 -117.11
C ARG A 446 -112.72 16.24 -116.07
N GLN A 447 -113.67 16.65 -115.21
CA GLN A 447 -113.36 17.53 -114.07
C GLN A 447 -112.53 16.83 -113.00
N ILE A 448 -112.74 15.53 -112.74
CA ILE A 448 -111.89 14.75 -111.84
C ILE A 448 -110.49 14.62 -112.44
N GLU A 449 -110.36 14.42 -113.75
CA GLU A 449 -109.08 14.29 -114.45
C GLU A 449 -108.36 15.64 -114.61
N GLU A 450 -109.06 16.74 -114.92
CA GLU A 450 -108.52 18.11 -114.92
C GLU A 450 -108.16 18.59 -113.51
N ASN A 451 -108.93 18.24 -112.48
CA ASN A 451 -108.57 18.57 -111.09
C ASN A 451 -107.39 17.72 -110.61
N ASN A 452 -107.28 16.46 -111.04
CA ASN A 452 -106.11 15.63 -110.76
C ASN A 452 -104.86 16.16 -111.48
N GLU A 453 -104.99 16.65 -112.71
CA GLU A 453 -103.87 17.26 -113.45
C GLU A 453 -103.49 18.64 -112.88
N ARG A 454 -104.47 19.46 -112.45
CA ARG A 454 -104.21 20.70 -111.71
C ARG A 454 -103.56 20.44 -110.36
N MET A 455 -103.98 19.42 -109.63
CA MET A 455 -103.31 18.96 -108.41
C MET A 455 -101.87 18.53 -108.68
N ARG A 456 -101.61 17.87 -109.82
CA ARG A 456 -100.27 17.46 -110.25
C ARG A 456 -99.39 18.66 -110.62
N ILE A 457 -99.94 19.64 -111.34
CA ILE A 457 -99.25 20.90 -111.70
C ILE A 457 -98.94 21.70 -110.43
N LEU A 458 -99.91 21.85 -109.51
CA LEU A 458 -99.73 22.56 -108.24
C LEU A 458 -98.75 21.84 -107.31
N GLN A 459 -98.72 20.51 -107.28
CA GLN A 459 -97.69 19.74 -106.57
C GLN A 459 -96.31 19.93 -107.20
N ASN A 460 -96.21 20.01 -108.53
CA ASN A 460 -94.95 20.25 -109.22
C ASN A 460 -94.45 21.71 -109.04
N GLU A 461 -95.36 22.67 -108.97
CA GLU A 461 -95.07 24.07 -108.64
C GLU A 461 -94.68 24.23 -107.16
N ASN A 462 -95.33 23.52 -106.23
CA ASN A 462 -94.90 23.45 -104.83
C ASN A 462 -93.51 22.81 -104.69
N ASN A 463 -93.20 21.75 -105.44
CA ASN A 463 -91.86 21.16 -105.46
C ASN A 463 -90.82 22.12 -106.05
N LYS A 464 -91.18 22.93 -107.05
CA LYS A 464 -90.32 24.01 -107.58
C LYS A 464 -90.14 25.14 -106.57
N LEU A 465 -91.19 25.53 -105.85
CA LEU A 465 -91.14 26.52 -104.76
C LEU A 465 -90.30 26.01 -103.59
N GLU A 466 -90.39 24.74 -103.20
CA GLU A 466 -89.52 24.12 -102.21
C GLU A 466 -88.06 24.04 -102.70
N SER A 467 -87.83 23.78 -103.99
CA SER A 467 -86.50 23.87 -104.61
C SER A 467 -85.94 25.30 -104.60
N ILE A 468 -86.78 26.31 -104.79
CA ILE A 468 -86.40 27.73 -104.71
C ILE A 468 -86.14 28.14 -103.25
N ILE A 469 -87.01 27.76 -102.32
CA ILE A 469 -86.86 28.03 -100.87
C ILE A 469 -85.62 27.33 -100.31
N SER A 470 -85.32 26.10 -100.74
CA SER A 470 -84.09 25.39 -100.35
C SER A 470 -82.84 26.03 -100.98
N LYS A 471 -82.91 26.56 -102.21
CA LYS A 471 -81.85 27.38 -102.82
C LYS A 471 -81.65 28.72 -102.08
N PHE A 472 -82.71 29.38 -101.63
CA PHE A 472 -82.62 30.63 -100.84
C PHE A 472 -82.15 30.41 -99.40
N LYS A 473 -82.50 29.28 -98.77
CA LYS A 473 -81.93 28.90 -97.45
C LYS A 473 -80.42 28.65 -97.51
N ASN A 474 -79.91 28.19 -98.66
CA ASN A 474 -78.47 27.97 -98.88
C ASN A 474 -77.72 29.24 -99.36
N LEU A 475 -78.43 30.35 -99.64
CA LEU A 475 -77.85 31.66 -99.99
C LEU A 475 -77.83 32.65 -98.81
N LYS A 476 -78.25 32.23 -97.61
CA LYS A 476 -78.06 32.94 -96.34
C LYS A 476 -76.98 32.26 -95.48
N LYS A 477 -75.83 31.99 -96.10
CA LYS A 477 -74.56 31.88 -95.38
C LYS A 477 -73.84 33.21 -95.48
#